data_AF-A0A139JXS6-F1
#
_entry.id   AF-A0A139JXS6-F1
#
_cell.length_a   1.000
_cell.length_b   1.000
_cell.length_c   1.000
_cell.angle_alpha   90.00
_cell.angle_beta   90.00
_cell.angle_gamma   90.00
#
_symmetry.space_group_name_H-M   'P 1'
#
loop_
_entity.id
_entity.type
_entity.pdbx_description
1 polymer ?
#
loop_
_entity_poly.entity_id
_entity_poly.type
_entity_poly.pdbx_seq_one_letter_code
_entity_poly.pdbx_strand_id
1 'polypeptide(L)'
;MRNFLKEFQAFISKGNVMDLAVAVIIGAAFSNIVNSLVKDIVNPILGVLVGRPDFTNLFVVLKPVEGYTGPQTYEALVKAGATVFGYGAFLTAVVQFLLLAFVIFWLIKVVTTIRKRLEAEAAKLLKAEEEKKAAAPAPAPAPTPEDVVLLREIRDLLKSGAASNAEVKAAVEKLQQQ
;
A
#
# COMPACT_ATOMS: atom_id res chain seq x y z
N MET A 1 6.35 -36.81 -17.85
CA MET A 1 6.59 -35.83 -16.76
C MET A 1 7.11 -34.48 -17.23
N ARG A 2 8.08 -34.37 -18.17
CA ARG A 2 8.56 -33.05 -18.66
C ARG A 2 7.48 -32.19 -19.33
N ASN A 3 6.55 -32.80 -20.08
CA ASN A 3 5.47 -32.05 -20.73
C ASN A 3 4.49 -31.44 -19.72
N PHE A 4 4.11 -32.20 -18.69
CA PHE A 4 3.29 -31.69 -17.59
C PHE A 4 3.95 -30.52 -16.85
N LEU A 5 5.25 -30.59 -16.56
CA LEU A 5 5.96 -29.47 -15.91
C LEU A 5 6.02 -28.22 -16.78
N LYS A 6 6.14 -28.37 -18.12
CA LYS A 6 6.09 -27.25 -19.07
C LYS A 6 4.70 -26.64 -19.16
N GLU A 7 3.66 -27.47 -19.19
CA GLU A 7 2.26 -27.04 -19.19
C GLU A 7 1.88 -26.36 -17.86
N PHE A 8 2.36 -26.90 -16.74
CA PHE A 8 2.19 -26.31 -15.42
C PHE A 8 2.93 -24.97 -15.29
N GLN A 9 4.18 -24.90 -15.75
CA GLN A 9 4.93 -23.64 -15.80
C GLN A 9 4.20 -22.61 -16.67
N ALA A 10 3.72 -23.00 -17.86
CA ALA A 10 2.94 -22.12 -18.73
C ALA A 10 1.62 -21.65 -18.09
N PHE A 11 1.00 -22.49 -17.26
CA PHE A 11 -0.21 -22.14 -16.50
C PHE A 11 0.08 -21.13 -15.37
N ILE A 12 1.07 -21.38 -14.52
CA ILE A 12 1.42 -20.47 -13.41
C ILE A 12 2.06 -19.16 -13.89
N SER A 13 2.69 -19.18 -15.07
CA SER A 13 3.27 -17.98 -15.69
C SER A 13 2.20 -17.03 -16.22
N LYS A 14 0.92 -17.42 -16.22
CA LYS A 14 -0.19 -16.50 -16.45
C LYS A 14 -0.26 -15.53 -15.27
N GLY A 15 0.04 -14.24 -15.50
CA GLY A 15 0.06 -13.20 -14.46
C GLY A 15 -1.19 -13.18 -13.56
N ASN A 16 -2.39 -13.34 -14.15
CA ASN A 16 -3.65 -13.40 -13.41
C ASN A 16 -3.74 -14.55 -12.39
N VAL A 17 -3.05 -15.68 -12.62
CA VAL A 17 -3.03 -16.82 -11.69
C VAL A 17 -2.05 -16.56 -10.55
N MET A 18 -0.88 -15.97 -10.86
CA MET A 18 0.14 -15.65 -9.86
C MET A 18 -0.35 -14.57 -8.90
N ASP A 19 -0.95 -13.49 -9.41
CA ASP A 19 -1.45 -12.39 -8.58
C ASP A 19 -2.61 -12.84 -7.68
N LEU A 20 -3.51 -13.68 -8.21
CA LEU A 20 -4.58 -14.28 -7.42
C LEU A 20 -4.03 -15.21 -6.33
N ALA A 21 -3.03 -16.04 -6.65
CA ALA A 21 -2.41 -16.93 -5.68
C ALA A 21 -1.75 -16.15 -4.54
N VAL A 22 -1.01 -15.09 -4.88
CA VAL A 22 -0.37 -14.21 -3.89
C VAL A 22 -1.42 -13.51 -3.03
N ALA A 23 -2.50 -12.99 -3.63
CA ALA A 23 -3.58 -12.34 -2.89
C ALA A 23 -4.28 -13.29 -1.90
N VAL A 24 -4.54 -14.54 -2.30
CA VAL A 24 -5.17 -15.54 -1.41
C VAL A 24 -4.24 -15.94 -0.26
N ILE A 25 -2.96 -16.19 -0.54
CA ILE A 25 -1.98 -16.58 0.48
C ILE A 25 -1.77 -15.45 1.49
N ILE A 26 -1.57 -14.22 1.01
CA ILE A 26 -1.42 -13.04 1.87
C ILE A 26 -2.72 -12.79 2.65
N GLY A 27 -3.89 -12.93 2.01
CA GLY A 27 -5.18 -12.79 2.66
C GLY A 27 -5.38 -13.79 3.81
N ALA A 28 -5.04 -15.06 3.59
CA ALA A 28 -5.10 -16.11 4.62
C ALA A 28 -4.11 -15.83 5.77
N ALA A 29 -2.86 -15.48 5.45
CA ALA A 29 -1.85 -15.15 6.44
C ALA A 29 -2.24 -13.91 7.26
N PHE A 30 -2.76 -12.88 6.60
CA PHE A 30 -3.24 -11.66 7.25
C PHE A 30 -4.44 -11.95 8.17
N SER A 31 -5.41 -12.75 7.71
CA SER A 31 -6.53 -13.19 8.54
C SER A 31 -6.05 -13.89 9.81
N ASN A 32 -5.03 -14.75 9.74
CA ASN A 32 -4.45 -15.41 10.90
C ASN A 32 -3.82 -14.41 11.89
N ILE A 33 -3.12 -13.39 11.40
CA ILE A 33 -2.54 -12.33 12.25
C ILE A 33 -3.65 -11.58 12.99
N VAL A 34 -4.71 -11.19 12.27
CA VAL A 34 -5.85 -10.49 12.87
C VAL A 34 -6.56 -11.40 13.89
N ASN A 35 -6.79 -12.66 13.57
CA ASN A 35 -7.41 -13.62 14.48
C ASN A 35 -6.58 -13.82 15.74
N SER A 36 -5.26 -13.90 15.64
CA SER A 36 -4.36 -14.00 16.81
C SER A 36 -4.38 -12.71 17.64
N LEU A 37 -4.39 -11.54 17.01
CA LEU A 37 -4.52 -10.26 17.72
C LEU A 37 -5.84 -10.19 18.51
N VAL A 38 -6.96 -10.63 17.93
CA VAL A 38 -8.24 -10.67 18.65
C VAL A 38 -8.20 -11.71 19.77
N LYS A 39 -7.81 -12.94 19.45
CA LYS A 39 -7.92 -14.10 20.35
C LYS A 39 -6.90 -14.06 21.48
N ASP A 40 -5.67 -13.70 21.19
CA ASP A 40 -4.53 -13.87 22.10
C ASP A 40 -4.14 -12.56 22.81
N ILE A 41 -4.57 -11.40 22.30
CA ILE A 41 -4.26 -10.10 22.90
C ILE A 41 -5.55 -9.40 23.37
N VAL A 42 -6.52 -9.19 22.50
CA VAL A 42 -7.73 -8.42 22.85
C VAL A 42 -8.63 -9.17 23.83
N ASN A 43 -8.91 -10.45 23.59
CA ASN A 43 -9.78 -11.25 24.46
C ASN A 43 -9.24 -11.38 25.89
N PRO A 44 -7.93 -11.63 26.16
CA PRO A 44 -7.40 -11.61 27.52
C PRO A 44 -7.53 -10.26 28.21
N ILE A 45 -7.26 -9.16 27.50
CA ILE A 45 -7.39 -7.80 28.05
C ILE A 45 -8.85 -7.51 28.41
N LEU A 46 -9.79 -7.83 27.52
CA LEU A 46 -11.22 -7.72 27.80
C LEU A 46 -11.65 -8.64 28.95
N GLY A 47 -11.08 -9.85 28.99
CA GLY A 47 -11.25 -10.84 30.05
C GLY A 47 -10.97 -10.30 31.45
N VAL A 48 -9.92 -9.49 31.57
CA VAL A 48 -9.53 -8.87 32.86
C VAL A 48 -10.37 -7.63 33.16
N LEU A 49 -10.77 -6.85 32.16
CA LEU A 49 -11.46 -5.56 32.36
C LEU A 49 -12.98 -5.70 32.53
N VAL A 50 -13.63 -6.53 31.71
CA VAL A 50 -15.10 -6.64 31.59
C VAL A 50 -15.59 -8.05 31.91
N GLY A 51 -14.68 -9.02 32.00
CA GLY A 51 -14.99 -10.44 32.12
C GLY A 51 -14.88 -11.16 30.78
N ARG A 52 -15.24 -12.44 30.74
CA ARG A 52 -15.15 -13.26 29.52
C ARG A 52 -16.37 -13.02 28.62
N PRO A 53 -16.23 -12.45 27.41
CA PRO A 53 -17.32 -12.33 26.44
C PRO A 53 -17.59 -13.68 25.76
N ASP A 54 -17.84 -14.72 26.54
CA ASP A 54 -18.13 -16.07 26.06
C ASP A 54 -19.50 -16.52 26.57
N PHE A 55 -20.44 -16.57 25.64
CA PHE A 55 -21.82 -16.99 25.87
C PHE A 55 -22.08 -18.39 25.35
N THR A 56 -21.06 -19.13 24.89
CA THR A 56 -21.20 -20.40 24.14
C THR A 56 -21.99 -21.46 24.91
N ASN A 57 -21.90 -21.46 26.24
CA ASN A 57 -22.63 -22.41 27.10
C ASN A 57 -24.08 -22.01 27.41
N LEU A 58 -24.61 -20.94 26.81
CA LEU A 58 -26.04 -20.64 26.84
C LEU A 58 -26.73 -21.40 25.70
N PHE A 59 -27.36 -22.52 26.05
CA PHE A 59 -28.04 -23.37 25.08
C PHE A 59 -29.24 -24.07 25.69
N VAL A 60 -30.16 -24.49 24.83
CA VAL A 60 -31.29 -25.35 25.20
C VAL A 60 -31.14 -26.69 24.50
N VAL A 61 -31.16 -27.79 25.25
CA VAL A 61 -31.13 -29.13 24.68
C VAL A 61 -32.54 -29.48 24.19
N LEU A 62 -32.69 -29.69 22.88
CA LEU A 62 -33.95 -30.06 22.25
C LEU A 62 -34.15 -31.57 22.22
N LYS A 63 -33.07 -32.31 21.95
CA LYS A 63 -33.07 -33.78 21.97
C LYS A 63 -31.80 -34.27 22.69
N PRO A 64 -31.93 -34.83 23.90
CA PRO A 64 -30.81 -35.45 24.59
C PRO A 64 -30.40 -36.75 23.89
N VAL A 65 -29.13 -37.12 24.04
CA VAL A 65 -28.60 -38.40 23.58
C VAL A 65 -28.68 -39.40 24.74
N GLU A 66 -29.27 -40.56 24.48
CA GLU A 66 -29.39 -41.63 25.47
C GLU A 66 -28.00 -42.15 25.86
N GLY A 67 -27.72 -42.23 27.15
CA GLY A 67 -26.45 -42.74 27.68
C GLY A 67 -25.28 -41.74 27.72
N TYR A 68 -25.52 -40.45 27.47
CA TYR A 68 -24.46 -39.44 27.57
C TYR A 68 -24.12 -39.09 29.02
N THR A 69 -22.90 -39.43 29.46
CA THR A 69 -22.36 -39.15 30.80
C THR A 69 -21.26 -38.08 30.80
N GLY A 70 -21.06 -37.39 29.67
CA GLY A 70 -20.04 -36.37 29.52
C GLY A 70 -20.45 -34.99 30.06
N PRO A 71 -19.57 -33.98 29.92
CA PRO A 71 -19.84 -32.62 30.33
C PRO A 71 -21.06 -32.03 29.60
N GLN A 72 -21.97 -31.37 30.34
CA GLN A 72 -23.09 -30.62 29.78
C GLN A 72 -22.62 -29.28 29.20
N THR A 73 -21.68 -29.32 28.25
CA THR A 73 -21.22 -28.15 27.50
C THR A 73 -21.77 -28.20 26.08
N TYR A 74 -21.96 -27.03 25.48
CA TYR A 74 -22.51 -26.93 24.12
C TYR A 74 -21.71 -27.79 23.13
N GLU A 75 -20.38 -27.67 23.17
CA GLU A 75 -19.48 -28.38 22.27
C GLU A 75 -19.56 -29.90 22.47
N ALA A 76 -19.63 -30.37 23.72
CA ALA A 76 -19.59 -31.79 24.03
C ALA A 76 -20.93 -32.47 23.71
N LEU A 77 -22.06 -31.77 23.89
CA LEU A 77 -23.39 -32.23 23.50
C LEU A 77 -23.57 -32.26 21.97
N VAL A 78 -23.09 -31.24 21.25
CA VAL A 78 -23.10 -31.22 19.78
C VAL A 78 -22.24 -32.36 19.22
N LYS A 79 -21.04 -32.59 19.79
CA LYS A 79 -20.17 -33.72 19.40
C LYS A 79 -20.78 -35.08 19.69
N ALA A 80 -21.57 -35.20 20.75
CA ALA A 80 -22.28 -36.43 21.10
C ALA A 80 -23.49 -36.71 20.21
N GLY A 81 -23.86 -35.80 19.31
CA GLY A 81 -25.03 -35.93 18.43
C GLY A 81 -26.33 -35.45 19.06
N ALA A 82 -26.28 -34.73 20.19
CA ALA A 82 -27.46 -34.12 20.77
C ALA A 82 -27.92 -32.96 19.90
N THR A 83 -29.24 -32.82 19.74
CA THR A 83 -29.79 -31.64 19.06
C THR A 83 -29.88 -30.52 20.08
N VAL A 84 -29.01 -29.53 19.94
CA VAL A 84 -28.86 -28.41 20.88
C VAL A 84 -29.13 -27.10 20.16
N PHE A 85 -30.01 -26.28 20.72
CA PHE A 85 -30.23 -24.90 20.28
C PHE A 85 -29.26 -23.97 21.00
N GLY A 86 -28.10 -23.73 20.40
CA GLY A 86 -27.01 -22.91 20.95
C GLY A 86 -27.09 -21.44 20.58
N TYR A 87 -28.09 -20.71 21.09
CA TYR A 87 -28.19 -19.25 20.87
C TYR A 87 -26.99 -18.50 21.47
N GLY A 88 -26.38 -19.03 22.52
CA GLY A 88 -25.17 -18.53 23.12
C GLY A 88 -23.96 -18.56 22.18
N ALA A 89 -23.76 -19.66 21.46
CA ALA A 89 -22.68 -19.77 20.46
C ALA A 89 -22.86 -18.76 19.32
N PHE A 90 -24.10 -18.51 18.91
CA PHE A 90 -24.41 -17.47 17.94
C PHE A 90 -24.08 -16.07 18.48
N LEU A 91 -24.48 -15.75 19.72
CA LEU A 91 -24.18 -14.47 20.34
C LEU A 91 -22.66 -14.27 20.50
N THR A 92 -21.92 -15.29 20.93
CA THR A 92 -20.45 -15.27 20.96
C THR A 92 -19.87 -14.98 19.58
N ALA A 93 -20.38 -15.62 18.52
CA ALA A 93 -19.91 -15.38 17.16
C ALA A 93 -20.17 -13.92 16.70
N VAL A 94 -21.32 -13.35 17.04
CA VAL A 94 -21.64 -11.93 16.77
C VAL A 94 -20.66 -11.01 17.50
N VAL A 95 -20.41 -11.26 18.80
CA VAL A 95 -19.45 -10.46 19.57
C VAL A 95 -18.04 -10.57 18.99
N GLN A 96 -17.60 -11.76 18.59
CA GLN A 96 -16.27 -11.94 17.98
C GLN A 96 -16.17 -11.29 16.62
N PHE A 97 -17.24 -11.29 15.83
CA PHE A 97 -17.28 -10.55 14.57
C PHE A 97 -17.16 -9.04 14.81
N LEU A 98 -17.86 -8.49 15.80
CA LEU A 98 -17.75 -7.06 16.14
C LEU A 98 -16.35 -6.71 16.66
N LEU A 99 -15.75 -7.56 17.49
CA LEU A 99 -14.37 -7.37 17.96
C LEU A 99 -13.36 -7.45 16.81
N LEU A 100 -13.52 -8.43 15.91
CA LEU A 100 -12.68 -8.56 14.72
C LEU A 100 -12.80 -7.33 13.82
N ALA A 101 -14.02 -6.86 13.55
CA ALA A 101 -14.26 -5.66 12.76
C ALA A 101 -13.64 -4.41 13.41
N PHE A 102 -13.77 -4.28 14.74
CA PHE A 102 -13.17 -3.19 15.50
C PHE A 102 -11.63 -3.20 15.42
N VAL A 103 -11.02 -4.37 15.58
CA VAL A 103 -9.56 -4.55 15.50
C VAL A 103 -9.05 -4.29 14.09
N ILE A 104 -9.73 -4.77 13.04
CA ILE A 104 -9.37 -4.50 11.65
C ILE A 104 -9.43 -3.00 11.36
N PHE A 105 -10.52 -2.34 11.79
CA PHE A 105 -10.65 -0.89 11.65
C PHE A 105 -9.49 -0.15 12.32
N TRP A 106 -9.15 -0.54 13.56
CA TRP A 106 -8.08 0.09 14.30
C TRP A 106 -6.71 -0.15 13.66
N LEU A 107 -6.43 -1.36 13.18
CA LEU A 107 -5.19 -1.71 12.48
C LEU A 107 -5.04 -0.90 11.19
N ILE A 108 -6.09 -0.82 10.37
CA ILE A 108 -6.09 0.01 9.16
C ILE A 108 -5.85 1.48 9.52
N LYS A 109 -6.47 1.98 10.59
CA LYS A 109 -6.27 3.36 11.06
C LYS A 109 -4.83 3.61 11.49
N VAL A 110 -4.19 2.67 12.20
CA VAL A 110 -2.79 2.78 12.61
C VAL A 110 -1.88 2.81 11.38
N VAL A 111 -2.03 1.85 10.45
CA VAL A 111 -1.20 1.78 9.25
C VAL A 111 -1.37 3.02 8.37
N THR A 112 -2.61 3.48 8.16
CA THR A 112 -2.88 4.70 7.39
C THR A 112 -2.33 5.95 8.07
N THR A 113 -2.36 6.02 9.40
CA THR A 113 -1.77 7.13 10.17
C THR A 113 -0.24 7.14 10.07
N ILE A 114 0.41 5.98 10.19
CA ILE A 114 1.88 5.86 10.05
C ILE A 114 2.31 6.25 8.63
N ARG A 115 1.63 5.73 7.60
CA ARG A 115 1.92 6.09 6.19
C ARG A 115 1.82 7.59 5.95
N LYS A 116 0.74 8.24 6.41
CA LYS A 116 0.58 9.70 6.29
C LYS A 116 1.68 10.48 6.98
N ARG A 117 2.16 10.01 8.14
CA ARG A 117 3.28 10.65 8.85
C ARG A 117 4.60 10.51 8.07
N LEU A 118 4.88 9.34 7.53
CA LEU A 118 6.07 9.09 6.70
C LEU A 118 6.06 9.94 5.43
N GLU A 119 4.93 10.00 4.73
CA GLU A 119 4.77 10.85 3.53
C GLU A 119 4.94 12.34 3.86
N ALA A 120 4.37 12.80 4.98
CA ALA A 120 4.53 14.19 5.42
C ALA A 120 5.97 14.52 5.82
N GLU A 121 6.70 13.57 6.40
CA GLU A 121 8.11 13.73 6.77
C GLU A 121 9.00 13.74 5.53
N ALA A 122 8.79 12.82 4.58
CA ALA A 122 9.45 12.83 3.28
C ALA A 122 9.20 14.15 2.52
N ALA A 123 7.95 14.66 2.52
CA ALA A 123 7.62 15.93 1.90
C ALA A 123 8.30 17.13 2.59
N LYS A 124 8.46 17.09 3.92
CA LYS A 124 9.21 18.11 4.66
C LYS A 124 10.70 18.08 4.34
N LEU A 125 11.28 16.89 4.20
CA LEU A 125 12.69 16.73 3.82
C LEU A 125 12.95 17.25 2.41
N LEU A 126 12.08 16.92 1.45
CA LEU A 126 12.17 17.45 0.09
C LEU A 126 12.05 18.98 0.07
N LYS A 127 11.10 19.56 0.81
CA LYS A 127 10.96 21.02 0.92
C LYS A 127 12.14 21.67 1.62
N ALA A 128 12.70 21.04 2.65
CA ALA A 128 13.88 21.54 3.35
C ALA A 128 15.14 21.46 2.46
N GLU A 129 15.24 20.46 1.57
CA GLU A 129 16.28 20.38 0.54
C GLU A 129 16.10 21.45 -0.53
N GLU A 130 14.86 21.71 -0.99
CA GLU A 130 14.53 22.81 -1.90
C GLU A 130 14.85 24.18 -1.29
N GLU A 131 14.47 24.40 -0.02
CA GLU A 131 14.76 25.63 0.72
C GLU A 131 16.26 25.78 1.00
N LYS A 132 17.00 24.70 1.32
CA LYS A 132 18.46 24.76 1.44
C LYS A 132 19.14 25.04 0.10
N LYS A 133 18.59 24.55 -1.01
CA LYS A 133 19.08 24.83 -2.36
C LYS A 133 18.74 26.26 -2.80
N ALA A 134 17.65 26.83 -2.30
CA ALA A 134 17.25 28.21 -2.52
C ALA A 134 17.92 29.23 -1.56
N ALA A 135 18.31 28.80 -0.36
CA ALA A 135 18.97 29.62 0.67
C ALA A 135 20.49 29.44 0.71
N ALA A 136 21.05 28.50 -0.07
CA ALA A 136 22.46 28.56 -0.41
C ALA A 136 22.71 29.94 -1.06
N PRO A 137 23.72 30.71 -0.60
CA PRO A 137 24.08 31.95 -1.27
C PRO A 137 24.25 31.62 -2.75
N ALA A 138 23.63 32.42 -3.62
CA ALA A 138 23.86 32.33 -5.06
C ALA A 138 25.37 32.11 -5.25
N PRO A 139 25.82 31.00 -5.89
CA PRO A 139 27.21 30.88 -6.23
C PRO A 139 27.56 32.19 -6.94
N ALA A 140 28.60 32.88 -6.46
CA ALA A 140 29.14 34.05 -7.16
C ALA A 140 29.15 33.71 -8.64
N PRO A 141 28.58 34.58 -9.51
CA PRO A 141 28.12 34.22 -10.84
C PRO A 141 29.18 33.33 -11.47
N ALA A 142 28.84 32.04 -11.63
CA ALA A 142 29.75 31.11 -12.28
C ALA A 142 30.13 31.78 -13.59
N PRO A 143 31.43 31.93 -13.91
CA PRO A 143 31.86 32.55 -15.15
C PRO A 143 31.04 31.89 -16.24
N THR A 144 30.30 32.71 -17.00
CA THR A 144 29.49 32.23 -18.12
C THR A 144 30.35 31.23 -18.87
N PRO A 145 29.90 29.97 -19.04
CA PRO A 145 30.72 28.94 -19.67
C PRO A 145 31.32 29.52 -20.94
N GLU A 146 32.63 29.38 -21.12
CA GLU A 146 33.35 30.00 -22.25
C GLU A 146 32.66 29.69 -23.59
N ASP A 147 32.09 28.48 -23.70
CA ASP A 147 31.27 28.04 -24.82
C ASP A 147 30.08 28.98 -25.12
N VAL A 148 29.38 29.47 -24.09
CA VAL A 148 28.23 30.38 -24.26
C VAL A 148 28.68 31.79 -24.67
N VAL A 149 29.89 32.21 -24.27
CA VAL A 149 30.50 33.47 -24.70
C VAL A 149 30.93 33.37 -26.16
N LEU A 150 31.64 32.30 -26.52
CA LEU A 150 32.07 32.00 -27.89
C LEU A 150 30.88 31.88 -28.83
N LEU A 151 29.81 31.21 -28.43
CA LEU A 151 28.60 31.10 -29.25
C LEU A 151 27.89 32.44 -29.46
N ARG A 152 27.98 33.38 -28.50
CA ARG A 152 27.45 34.75 -28.67
C ARG A 152 28.31 35.57 -29.63
N GLU A 153 29.63 35.50 -29.49
CA GLU A 153 30.57 36.18 -30.40
C GLU A 153 30.43 35.66 -31.83
N ILE A 154 30.32 34.34 -32.03
CA ILE A 154 30.08 33.74 -33.35
C ILE A 154 28.77 34.23 -33.97
N ARG A 155 27.68 34.30 -33.20
CA ARG A 155 26.40 34.83 -33.67
C ARG A 155 26.52 36.30 -34.08
N ASP A 156 27.22 37.10 -33.29
CA ASP A 156 27.33 38.54 -33.55
C ASP A 156 28.27 38.81 -34.75
N LEU A 157 29.32 38.02 -34.93
CA LEU A 157 30.18 38.01 -36.13
C LEU A 157 29.43 37.53 -37.39
N LEU A 158 28.55 36.54 -37.28
CA LEU A 158 27.69 36.13 -38.40
C LEU A 158 26.66 37.20 -38.77
N LYS A 159 26.11 37.90 -37.76
CA LYS A 159 25.15 38.99 -37.99
C LYS A 159 25.82 40.19 -38.65
N SER A 160 27.04 40.55 -38.23
CA SER A 160 27.82 41.61 -38.86
C SER A 160 28.28 41.22 -40.27
N GLY A 161 28.70 39.96 -40.49
CA GLY A 161 29.01 39.43 -41.82
C GLY A 161 27.80 39.42 -42.77
N ALA A 162 26.61 39.10 -42.26
CA ALA A 162 25.36 39.15 -43.04
C ALA A 162 24.98 40.59 -43.42
N ALA A 163 25.19 41.55 -42.52
CA ALA A 163 24.95 42.97 -42.80
C ALA A 163 25.94 43.51 -43.86
N SER A 164 27.23 43.20 -43.73
CA SER A 164 28.27 43.56 -44.69
C SER A 164 27.98 43.00 -46.09
N ASN A 165 27.58 41.73 -46.19
CA ASN A 165 27.23 41.11 -47.47
C ASN A 165 25.98 41.74 -48.11
N ALA A 166 25.00 42.18 -47.30
CA ALA A 166 23.82 42.89 -47.80
C ALA A 166 24.17 44.27 -48.36
N GLU A 167 25.07 45.00 -47.71
CA GLU A 167 25.55 46.30 -48.15
C GLU A 167 26.38 46.20 -49.45
N VAL A 168 27.27 45.21 -49.54
CA VAL A 168 28.05 44.94 -50.77
C VAL A 168 27.12 44.58 -51.93
N LYS A 169 26.10 43.75 -51.69
CA LYS A 169 25.11 43.40 -52.72
C LYS A 169 24.34 44.63 -53.21
N ALA A 170 23.91 45.51 -52.30
CA ALA A 170 23.20 46.74 -52.64
C ALA A 170 24.09 47.74 -53.41
N ALA A 171 25.39 47.79 -53.12
CA ALA A 171 26.34 48.62 -53.85
C ALA A 171 26.60 48.11 -55.27
N VAL A 172 26.73 46.79 -55.45
CA VAL A 172 26.88 46.16 -56.78
C VAL A 172 25.64 46.38 -57.64
N GLU A 173 24.43 46.27 -57.06
CA GLU A 173 23.17 46.46 -57.77
C GLU A 173 22.97 47.91 -58.24
N LYS A 174 23.41 48.90 -57.45
CA LYS A 174 23.40 50.32 -57.85
C LYS A 174 24.38 50.64 -58.98
N LEU A 175 25.54 49.99 -59.01
CA LEU A 175 26.53 50.17 -60.09
C LEU A 175 26.10 49.52 -61.41
N GLN A 176 25.24 48.50 -61.37
CA GLN A 176 24.69 47.86 -62.57
C GLN A 176 23.51 48.65 -63.19
N GLN A 177 22.97 49.64 -62.49
CA GLN A 177 21.84 50.47 -62.93
C GLN A 177 22.26 51.87 -63.45
N GLN A 178 23.57 52.14 -63.53
CA GLN A 178 24.17 53.30 -64.19
C GLN A 178 24.84 52.88 -65.50
#